data_AF-T1GYQ4-F1
#
_entry.id   AF-T1GYQ4-F1
#
_cell.length_a   1.000
_cell.length_b   1.000
_cell.length_c   1.000
_cell.angle_alpha   90.00
_cell.angle_beta   90.00
_cell.angle_gamma   90.00
#
_symmetry.space_group_name_H-M   'P 1'
#
loop_
_entity.id
_entity.type
_entity.pdbx_description
1 polymer ?
#
loop_
_entity_poly.entity_id
_entity_poly.type
_entity_poly.pdbx_seq_one_letter_code
_entity_poly.pdbx_strand_id
1 'polypeptide(L)'
;MHRMRYKNAGLDSEEMRRRREEEGIQIRKQKREQQLIKRRNVEATNSSDAMGISMDSSDMSSQVFSGMPNLASMPQPVNQLTQEMIEKLYSDDESQQLYATEKFRKLLSRDPDPPITEVIQTGIVPRFAVSYKTPKT
;
A
#
# COMPACT_ATOMS: atom_id res chain seq x y z
N MET A 1 -12.01 34.37 -20.10
CA MET A 1 -11.19 35.59 -19.88
C MET A 1 -9.78 35.17 -19.48
N HIS A 2 -8.86 35.08 -20.44
CA HIS A 2 -7.48 34.61 -20.23
C HIS A 2 -6.64 35.68 -19.53
N ARG A 3 -6.48 35.55 -18.21
CA ARG A 3 -5.66 36.44 -17.36
C ARG A 3 -4.15 36.24 -17.51
N MET A 4 -3.67 35.55 -18.56
CA MET A 4 -2.25 35.23 -18.77
C MET A 4 -1.56 36.16 -19.77
N ARG A 5 -2.30 37.06 -20.46
CA ARG A 5 -1.72 37.89 -21.53
C ARG A 5 -1.00 39.15 -21.06
N TYR A 6 -1.13 39.56 -19.81
CA TYR A 6 -0.58 40.85 -19.36
C TYR A 6 0.86 40.78 -18.83
N LYS A 7 1.45 39.59 -18.66
CA LYS A 7 2.83 39.42 -18.16
C LYS A 7 3.84 38.91 -19.18
N ASN A 8 3.40 38.53 -20.38
CA ASN A 8 4.24 37.89 -21.41
C ASN A 8 4.55 38.83 -22.58
N ALA A 9 4.45 40.15 -22.38
CA ALA A 9 4.82 41.12 -23.40
C ALA A 9 6.35 41.05 -23.61
N GLY A 10 6.78 40.42 -24.71
CA GLY A 10 8.19 40.33 -25.11
C GLY A 10 8.85 38.97 -24.94
N LEU A 11 8.14 37.94 -24.47
CA LEU A 11 8.67 36.56 -24.47
C LEU A 11 8.24 35.86 -25.76
N ASP A 12 9.22 35.39 -26.51
CA ASP A 12 9.01 34.66 -27.75
C ASP A 12 8.10 33.43 -27.52
N SER A 13 7.13 33.23 -28.40
CA SER A 13 6.12 32.18 -28.24
C SER A 13 6.75 30.79 -28.24
N GLU A 14 7.88 30.64 -28.94
CA GLU A 14 8.67 29.43 -28.98
C GLU A 14 9.40 29.18 -27.65
N GLU A 15 9.96 30.23 -27.05
CA GLU A 15 10.61 30.16 -25.73
C GLU A 15 9.60 29.78 -24.61
N MET A 16 8.38 30.32 -24.67
CA MET A 16 7.30 29.94 -23.73
C MET A 16 6.80 28.50 -23.91
N ARG A 17 6.97 27.92 -25.10
CA ARG A 17 6.68 26.51 -25.35
C ARG A 17 7.83 25.65 -24.82
N ARG A 18 9.06 26.00 -25.15
CA ARG A 18 10.28 25.33 -24.69
C ARG A 18 10.34 25.26 -23.17
N ARG A 19 10.09 26.37 -22.48
CA ARG A 19 10.07 26.43 -21.01
C ARG A 19 9.04 25.49 -20.39
N ARG A 20 7.83 25.36 -20.97
CA ARG A 20 6.82 24.42 -20.47
C ARG A 20 7.24 22.96 -20.64
N GLU A 21 7.89 22.65 -21.75
CA GLU A 21 8.40 21.31 -22.03
C GLU A 21 9.56 20.95 -21.07
N GLU A 22 10.49 21.88 -20.88
CA GLU A 22 11.65 21.73 -19.97
C GLU A 22 11.23 21.63 -18.50
N GLU A 23 10.34 22.50 -18.01
CA GLU A 23 9.81 22.45 -16.64
C GLU A 23 9.10 21.11 -16.38
N GLY A 24 8.30 20.63 -17.33
CA GLY A 24 7.63 19.33 -17.23
C GLY A 24 8.59 18.14 -17.22
N ILE A 25 9.70 18.22 -17.95
CA ILE A 25 10.77 17.21 -17.92
C ILE A 25 11.52 17.25 -16.58
N GLN A 26 11.85 18.44 -16.09
CA GLN A 26 12.55 18.63 -14.82
C GLN A 26 11.73 18.09 -13.65
N ILE A 27 10.43 18.36 -13.60
CA ILE A 27 9.53 17.81 -12.56
C ILE A 27 9.52 16.28 -12.60
N ARG A 28 9.44 15.68 -13.79
CA ARG A 28 9.45 14.21 -13.94
C ARG A 28 10.78 13.61 -13.49
N LYS A 29 11.91 14.23 -13.85
CA LYS A 29 13.25 13.81 -13.44
C LYS A 29 13.43 13.92 -11.92
N GLN A 30 13.03 15.05 -11.34
CA GLN A 30 13.11 15.30 -9.89
C GLN A 30 12.24 14.33 -9.10
N LYS A 31 11.01 14.03 -9.55
CA LYS A 31 10.16 13.01 -8.92
C LYS A 31 10.79 11.63 -8.95
N ARG A 32 11.37 11.24 -10.10
CA ARG A 32 12.09 9.96 -10.23
C ARG A 32 13.28 9.89 -9.28
N GLU A 33 14.06 10.97 -9.21
CA GLU A 33 15.23 11.08 -8.33
C GLU A 33 14.84 11.04 -6.84
N GLN A 34 13.77 11.75 -6.44
CA GLN A 34 13.23 11.68 -5.08
C GLN A 34 12.79 10.26 -4.71
N GLN A 35 12.15 9.52 -5.63
CA GLN A 35 11.79 8.12 -5.40
C GLN A 35 13.02 7.22 -5.24
N LEU A 36 14.06 7.44 -6.07
CA LEU A 36 15.34 6.74 -5.96
C LEU A 36 16.06 7.04 -4.64
N ILE A 37 16.11 8.30 -4.20
CA ILE A 37 16.70 8.71 -2.92
C ILE A 37 15.95 8.04 -1.76
N LYS A 38 14.60 8.04 -1.79
CA LYS A 38 13.79 7.35 -0.76
C LYS A 38 14.12 5.87 -0.67
N ARG A 39 14.28 5.17 -1.80
CA ARG A 39 14.68 3.75 -1.84
C ARG A 39 16.10 3.56 -1.30
N ARG A 40 17.06 4.37 -1.75
CA ARG A 40 18.47 4.30 -1.31
C ARG A 40 18.64 4.61 0.18
N ASN A 41 17.87 5.55 0.73
CA ASN A 41 17.96 5.91 2.15
C ASN A 41 17.46 4.78 3.05
N VAL A 42 16.45 4.02 2.63
CA VAL A 42 15.96 2.84 3.34
C VAL A 42 16.98 1.68 3.29
N GLU A 43 17.72 1.55 2.19
CA GLU A 43 18.74 0.50 2.03
C GLU A 43 20.03 0.82 2.81
N ALA A 44 20.37 2.11 2.96
CA ALA A 44 21.49 2.55 3.79
C ALA A 44 21.24 2.34 5.30
N THR A 45 20.00 2.45 5.77
CA THR A 45 19.65 2.20 7.18
C THR A 45 19.57 0.72 7.57
N ASN A 46 19.60 -0.20 6.60
CA ASN A 46 19.61 -1.64 6.87
C ASN A 46 21.02 -2.22 7.08
N SER A 47 22.07 -1.38 7.01
CA SER A 47 23.47 -1.79 7.23
C SER A 47 24.08 -1.29 8.55
N SER A 48 23.31 -0.63 9.42
CA SER A 48 23.79 -0.21 10.73
C SER A 48 22.65 -0.16 11.74
N ASP A 49 22.81 -0.97 12.79
CA ASP A 49 21.96 -1.06 13.97
C ASP A 49 21.39 0.27 14.51
N ALA A 50 20.17 0.15 15.04
CA ALA A 50 19.60 0.86 16.19
C ALA A 50 19.17 2.34 16.09
N MET A 51 17.95 2.57 16.62
CA MET A 51 17.40 3.78 17.26
C MET A 51 16.88 4.93 16.38
N GLY A 52 15.62 5.34 16.64
CA GLY A 52 15.17 6.72 16.39
C GLY A 52 13.72 6.91 15.97
N ILE A 53 12.82 6.99 16.96
CA ILE A 53 11.44 7.49 16.82
C ILE A 53 11.42 9.02 16.72
N SER A 54 10.59 9.56 15.81
CA SER A 54 9.81 10.81 15.95
C SER A 54 8.79 10.84 14.80
N MET A 55 7.48 10.63 15.00
CA MET A 55 6.45 11.43 15.70
C MET A 55 6.30 12.85 15.15
N ASP A 56 5.32 13.03 14.26
CA ASP A 56 4.41 14.18 14.32
C ASP A 56 3.00 13.75 13.85
N SER A 57 2.02 14.26 14.57
CA SER A 57 0.63 13.84 14.63
C SER A 57 -0.29 14.95 14.13
N SER A 58 -1.38 14.62 13.44
CA SER A 58 -2.69 15.20 13.77
C SER A 58 -3.83 14.46 13.08
N ASP A 59 -4.75 14.06 13.95
CA ASP A 59 -5.97 13.28 13.77
C ASP A 59 -7.19 14.21 13.59
N MET A 60 -8.22 13.70 12.91
CA MET A 60 -9.67 13.79 13.21
C MET A 60 -10.46 13.58 11.92
N SER A 61 -10.96 12.38 11.60
CA SER A 61 -12.02 11.58 12.24
C SER A 61 -13.37 11.79 11.54
N SER A 62 -13.77 10.79 10.74
CA SER A 62 -15.16 10.56 10.35
C SER A 62 -15.73 9.44 11.22
N GLN A 63 -16.71 9.83 12.01
CA GLN A 63 -17.44 9.05 13.00
C GLN A 63 -18.14 7.78 12.44
N VAL A 64 -18.02 6.72 13.25
CA VAL A 64 -19.06 5.80 13.74
C VAL A 64 -19.80 4.86 12.77
N PHE A 65 -19.47 3.57 12.86
CA PHE A 65 -20.48 2.50 12.96
C PHE A 65 -20.03 1.51 14.03
N SER A 66 -20.84 1.41 15.09
CA SER A 66 -20.59 0.62 16.29
C SER A 66 -21.12 -0.79 16.16
N GLY A 67 -20.40 -1.76 16.71
CA GLY A 67 -20.94 -3.08 17.03
C GLY A 67 -19.92 -4.22 16.92
N MET A 68 -19.17 -4.47 18.00
CA MET A 68 -18.75 -5.78 18.56
C MET A 68 -17.43 -5.67 19.35
N PRO A 69 -17.25 -6.48 20.41
CA PRO A 69 -16.24 -6.23 21.44
C PRO A 69 -14.84 -6.61 21.00
N ASN A 70 -13.90 -5.74 21.37
CA ASN A 70 -12.46 -5.90 21.26
C ASN A 70 -12.02 -7.15 22.04
N LEU A 71 -11.66 -8.23 21.34
CA LEU A 71 -10.75 -9.24 21.88
C LEU A 71 -9.34 -8.84 21.47
N ALA A 72 -8.55 -8.47 22.48
CA ALA A 72 -7.16 -8.09 22.36
C ALA A 72 -6.40 -9.11 21.48
N SER A 73 -6.02 -8.69 20.27
CA SER A 73 -4.96 -9.35 19.52
C SER A 73 -3.87 -8.33 19.28
N MET A 74 -2.72 -8.60 19.89
CA MET A 74 -1.44 -7.98 19.55
C MET A 74 -1.36 -7.79 18.02
N PRO A 75 -0.91 -6.63 17.52
CA PRO A 75 -0.58 -6.48 16.12
C PRO A 75 0.70 -7.30 15.85
N GLN A 76 0.55 -8.60 15.70
CA GLN A 76 1.59 -9.43 15.09
C GLN A 76 1.85 -8.85 13.71
N PRO A 77 3.13 -8.69 13.31
CA PRO A 77 3.46 -8.19 11.99
C PRO A 77 2.87 -9.16 10.97
N VAL A 78 1.73 -8.79 10.39
CA VAL A 78 1.03 -9.50 9.30
C VAL A 78 1.82 -9.43 7.98
N ASN A 79 3.13 -9.30 8.05
CA ASN A 79 4.01 -9.07 6.91
C ASN A 79 4.53 -10.37 6.29
N GLN A 80 4.18 -11.54 6.83
CA GLN A 80 4.68 -12.82 6.34
C GLN A 80 3.53 -13.79 6.11
N LEU A 81 3.55 -14.41 4.94
CA LEU A 81 2.78 -15.60 4.64
C LEU A 81 3.27 -16.73 5.55
N THR A 82 2.46 -17.14 6.52
CA THR A 82 2.83 -18.23 7.43
C THR A 82 2.21 -19.55 6.96
N GLN A 83 2.97 -20.64 7.11
CA GLN A 83 2.48 -22.00 6.85
C GLN A 83 1.21 -22.30 7.66
N GLU A 84 1.14 -21.79 8.89
CA GLU A 84 0.00 -21.91 9.81
C GLU A 84 -1.29 -21.31 9.22
N MET A 85 -1.21 -20.21 8.46
CA MET A 85 -2.39 -19.63 7.81
C MET A 85 -2.95 -20.53 6.72
N ILE A 86 -2.09 -21.27 6.02
CA ILE A 86 -2.48 -22.23 4.99
C ILE A 86 -3.15 -23.42 5.67
N GLU A 87 -2.55 -23.97 6.71
CA GLU A 87 -3.12 -25.10 7.47
C GLU A 87 -4.51 -24.76 8.03
N LYS A 88 -4.68 -23.58 8.61
CA LYS A 88 -5.99 -23.11 9.11
C LYS A 88 -7.04 -22.92 8.02
N LEU A 89 -6.62 -22.64 6.77
CA LEU A 89 -7.54 -22.54 5.63
C LEU A 89 -8.05 -23.90 5.15
N TYR A 90 -7.24 -24.95 5.34
CA TYR A 90 -7.59 -26.34 5.01
C TYR A 90 -8.21 -27.10 6.19
N SER A 91 -8.24 -26.52 7.39
CA SER A 91 -8.95 -27.04 8.56
C SER A 91 -10.46 -27.14 8.29
N ASP A 92 -11.14 -28.09 8.92
CA ASP A 92 -12.61 -28.26 8.85
C ASP A 92 -13.37 -27.27 9.76
N ASP A 93 -12.66 -26.52 10.61
CA ASP A 93 -13.23 -25.53 11.51
C ASP A 93 -13.49 -24.19 10.81
N GLU A 94 -14.76 -23.78 10.74
CA GLU A 94 -15.18 -22.54 10.10
C GLU A 94 -14.54 -21.29 10.73
N SER A 95 -14.31 -21.30 12.05
CA SER A 95 -13.71 -20.16 12.75
C SER A 95 -12.25 -19.95 12.33
N GLN A 96 -11.51 -21.04 12.12
CA GLN A 96 -10.12 -21.03 11.65
C GLN A 96 -10.02 -20.63 10.18
N GLN A 97 -10.93 -21.13 9.35
CA GLN A 97 -11.02 -20.75 7.94
C GLN A 97 -11.30 -19.25 7.78
N LEU A 98 -12.24 -18.70 8.57
CA LEU A 98 -12.58 -17.28 8.54
C LEU A 98 -11.40 -16.42 9.00
N TYR A 99 -10.75 -16.81 10.10
CA TYR A 99 -9.54 -16.15 10.59
C TYR A 99 -8.43 -16.11 9.53
N ALA A 100 -8.14 -17.26 8.90
CA ALA A 100 -7.13 -17.34 7.85
C ALA A 100 -7.51 -16.46 6.65
N THR A 101 -8.76 -16.51 6.20
CA THR A 101 -9.26 -15.73 5.06
C THR A 101 -9.16 -14.22 5.30
N GLU A 102 -9.50 -13.74 6.49
CA GLU A 102 -9.33 -12.32 6.85
C GLU A 102 -7.88 -11.88 6.81
N LYS A 103 -6.97 -12.74 7.28
CA LYS A 103 -5.52 -12.47 7.27
C LYS A 103 -4.99 -12.41 5.84
N PHE A 104 -5.39 -13.35 4.97
CA PHE A 104 -5.06 -13.30 3.54
C PHE A 104 -5.59 -12.03 2.86
N ARG A 105 -6.83 -11.64 3.15
CA ARG A 105 -7.40 -10.38 2.63
C ARG A 105 -6.57 -9.17 3.06
N LYS A 106 -6.22 -9.07 4.34
CA LYS A 106 -5.42 -7.95 4.90
C LYS A 106 -4.00 -7.93 4.30
N LEU A 107 -3.38 -9.09 4.14
CA LEU A 107 -2.05 -9.25 3.56
C LEU A 107 -2.01 -8.78 2.09
N LEU A 108 -3.02 -9.14 1.30
CA LEU A 108 -3.12 -8.80 -0.11
C LEU A 108 -3.60 -7.37 -0.37
N SER A 109 -4.23 -6.73 0.62
CA SER A 109 -4.74 -5.36 0.52
C SER A 109 -3.71 -4.30 0.96
N ARG A 110 -2.46 -4.68 1.20
CA ARG A 110 -1.40 -3.79 1.72
C ARG A 110 -0.53 -3.27 0.57
N ASP A 111 -0.48 -1.95 0.43
CA ASP A 111 0.44 -1.24 -0.49
C ASP A 111 1.87 -1.15 0.11
N PRO A 112 2.94 -1.05 -0.70
CA PRO A 112 2.92 -0.90 -2.16
C PRO A 112 3.09 -2.20 -2.98
N ASP A 113 3.63 -3.27 -2.38
CA ASP A 113 3.93 -4.53 -3.07
C ASP A 113 3.40 -5.71 -2.24
N PRO A 114 2.10 -6.07 -2.38
CA PRO A 114 1.54 -7.22 -1.69
C PRO A 114 2.15 -8.54 -2.21
N PRO A 115 2.27 -9.59 -1.36
CA PRO A 115 2.88 -10.87 -1.70
C PRO A 115 1.96 -11.76 -2.57
N ILE A 116 1.59 -11.25 -3.74
CA ILE A 116 0.66 -11.93 -4.67
C ILE A 116 1.31 -13.19 -5.23
N THR A 117 2.58 -13.12 -5.61
CA THR A 117 3.30 -14.23 -6.24
C THR A 117 3.47 -15.40 -5.28
N GLU A 118 3.88 -15.15 -4.03
CA GLU A 118 4.04 -16.21 -3.03
C GLU A 118 2.69 -16.88 -2.73
N VAL A 119 1.62 -16.09 -2.61
CA VAL A 119 0.27 -16.62 -2.38
C VAL A 119 -0.20 -17.50 -3.53
N ILE A 120 0.06 -17.14 -4.79
CA ILE A 120 -0.27 -17.99 -5.93
C ILE A 120 0.52 -19.31 -5.90
N GLN A 121 1.80 -19.27 -5.55
CA GLN A 121 2.64 -20.47 -5.46
C GLN A 121 2.15 -21.47 -4.39
N THR A 122 1.52 -20.99 -3.32
CA THR A 122 0.92 -21.89 -2.31
C THR A 122 -0.31 -22.67 -2.81
N GLY A 123 -0.87 -22.30 -3.96
CA GLY A 123 -2.00 -23.04 -4.55
C GLY A 123 -3.33 -22.89 -3.79
N ILE A 124 -3.48 -21.89 -2.92
CA ILE A 124 -4.70 -21.68 -2.12
C ILE A 124 -5.86 -21.02 -2.90
N VAL A 125 -5.58 -20.48 -4.10
CA VAL A 125 -6.55 -19.73 -4.91
C VAL A 125 -7.83 -20.54 -5.24
N PRO A 126 -7.76 -21.83 -5.62
CA PRO A 126 -8.97 -22.63 -5.86
C PRO A 126 -9.86 -22.78 -4.62
N ARG A 127 -9.28 -22.78 -3.41
CA ARG A 127 -10.04 -22.91 -2.16
C ARG A 127 -10.93 -21.70 -1.92
N PHE A 128 -10.41 -20.50 -2.17
CA PHE A 128 -11.22 -19.27 -2.09
C PHE A 128 -12.37 -19.31 -3.11
N ALA A 129 -12.13 -19.77 -4.34
CA ALA A 129 -13.16 -19.87 -5.38
C ALA A 129 -14.33 -20.80 -4.98
N VAL A 130 -14.06 -21.86 -4.23
CA VAL A 130 -15.11 -22.78 -3.73
C VAL A 130 -15.96 -22.12 -2.65
N SER A 131 -15.35 -21.37 -1.71
CA SER A 131 -16.09 -20.71 -0.62
C SER A 131 -17.15 -19.69 -1.09
N TYR A 132 -16.99 -19.10 -2.29
CA TYR A 132 -17.98 -18.18 -2.86
C TYR A 132 -19.20 -18.89 -3.48
N LYS A 133 -19.12 -20.19 -3.77
CA LYS A 133 -20.18 -20.94 -4.45
C LYS A 133 -21.20 -21.55 -3.48
N THR A 134 -20.84 -21.72 -2.22
CA THR A 134 -21.72 -22.30 -1.20
C THR A 134 -22.46 -21.18 -0.46
N PRO A 135 -23.80 -21.07 -0.59
CA PRO A 135 -24.56 -20.15 0.24
C PRO A 135 -24.42 -20.59 1.71
N LYS A 136 -23.98 -19.68 2.58
CA LYS A 136 -24.04 -19.88 4.02
C LYS A 136 -25.50 -19.69 4.46
N THR A 137 -26.19 -20.79 4.75
CA THR A 137 -27.51 -20.82 5.38
C THR A 137 -27.42 -20.56 6.88
#